data_AF-A0A1U7HY84-F1
#
_entry.id   AF-A0A1U7HY84-F1
#
_cell.length_a   1.000
_cell.length_b   1.000
_cell.length_c   1.000
_cell.angle_alpha   90.00
_cell.angle_beta   90.00
_cell.angle_gamma   90.00
#
_symmetry.space_group_name_H-M   'P 1'
#
loop_
_entity.id
_entity.type
_entity.pdbx_description
1 polymer ?
#
loop_
_entity_poly.entity_id
_entity_poly.type
_entity_poly.pdbx_seq_one_letter_code
_entity_poly.pdbx_strand_id
1 'polypeptide(L)'
;MPDSQILSLCLFAFLAGLIDSIVGGGGLIQLPALLIILPDTALPLLLGTNKLASIAGTFVAVIRFSLQIKMNFAIVTMAAIAAFIFSFIGARTVSIINPNLLRPLILLILVAVAIYTFIKKDFGSQYKFAQAKTKTIIYAAIIGGSIGFYDGFLGPGTGSFLIFAFIGFIGFDFLRASASAKVVNFCTNLAALVYFIPNGNVIYNLAIPMAICNIGGAIIGTKLAILKGNKFIRTLFLIIVSTLIIKLAYDIIHT
;
A
#
# COMPACT_ATOMS: atom_id res chain seq x y z
N MET A 1 8.63 10.12 -24.21
CA MET A 1 9.34 10.35 -22.93
C MET A 1 10.78 9.89 -23.10
N PRO A 2 11.77 10.56 -22.49
CA PRO A 2 13.15 10.11 -22.50
C PRO A 2 13.28 8.75 -21.80
N ASP A 3 14.09 7.84 -22.36
CA ASP A 3 14.30 6.49 -21.80
C ASP A 3 14.82 6.50 -20.36
N SER A 4 15.56 7.56 -19.99
CA SER A 4 16.07 7.79 -18.63
C SER A 4 14.98 7.96 -17.56
N GLN A 5 13.84 8.58 -17.92
CA GLN A 5 12.70 8.76 -17.00
C GLN A 5 12.00 7.42 -16.74
N ILE A 6 11.84 6.60 -17.77
CA ILE A 6 11.23 5.26 -17.66
C ILE A 6 12.11 4.37 -16.78
N LEU A 7 13.43 4.38 -17.01
CA LEU A 7 14.37 3.61 -16.19
C LEU A 7 14.32 4.02 -14.72
N SER A 8 14.22 5.32 -14.43
CA SER A 8 14.08 5.84 -13.07
C SER A 8 12.77 5.37 -12.42
N LEU A 9 11.64 5.46 -13.13
CA LEU A 9 10.35 4.96 -12.65
C LEU A 9 10.36 3.44 -12.39
N CYS A 10 11.06 2.68 -13.25
CA CYS A 10 11.27 1.25 -13.06
C CYS A 10 12.08 0.94 -11.80
N LEU A 11 13.15 1.72 -11.52
CA LEU A 11 13.91 1.60 -10.28
C LEU A 11 13.04 1.91 -9.04
N PHE A 12 12.27 3.00 -9.08
CA PHE A 12 11.33 3.32 -8.00
C PHE A 12 10.24 2.25 -7.85
N ALA A 13 9.76 1.65 -8.95
CA ALA A 13 8.79 0.55 -8.91
C ALA A 13 9.40 -0.72 -8.29
N PHE A 14 10.67 -1.03 -8.57
CA PHE A 14 11.39 -2.12 -7.91
C PHE A 14 11.52 -1.88 -6.40
N LEU A 15 11.97 -0.69 -5.99
CA LEU A 15 12.08 -0.32 -4.57
C LEU A 15 10.71 -0.33 -3.89
N ALA A 16 9.67 0.15 -4.58
CA ALA A 16 8.31 0.12 -4.11
C ALA A 16 7.83 -1.32 -3.88
N GLY A 17 8.03 -2.23 -4.83
CA GLY A 17 7.69 -3.64 -4.66
C GLY A 17 8.44 -4.31 -3.50
N LEU A 18 9.73 -3.98 -3.34
CA LEU A 18 10.56 -4.48 -2.25
C LEU A 18 10.05 -4.02 -0.88
N ILE A 19 9.84 -2.72 -0.71
CA ILE A 19 9.36 -2.16 0.57
C ILE A 19 7.92 -2.57 0.83
N ASP A 20 7.06 -2.51 -0.19
CA ASP A 20 5.65 -2.87 -0.05
C ASP A 20 5.50 -4.29 0.45
N SER A 21 6.20 -5.24 -0.16
CA SER A 21 6.11 -6.66 0.21
C SER A 21 6.61 -6.97 1.62
N ILE A 22 7.42 -6.10 2.26
CA ILE A 22 7.89 -6.30 3.64
C ILE A 22 6.97 -5.61 4.65
N VAL A 23 6.79 -4.29 4.53
CA VAL A 23 6.17 -3.43 5.56
C VAL A 23 4.94 -2.67 5.07
N GLY A 24 4.54 -2.88 3.81
CA GLY A 24 3.54 -2.06 3.14
C GLY A 24 4.04 -0.65 2.86
N GLY A 25 3.48 -0.01 1.82
CA GLY A 25 3.77 1.39 1.53
C GLY A 25 4.59 1.62 0.27
N GLY A 26 4.64 0.68 -0.68
CA GLY A 26 5.27 0.93 -1.99
C GLY A 26 4.66 2.12 -2.73
N GLY A 27 3.36 2.37 -2.52
CA GLY A 27 2.69 3.56 -3.06
C GLY A 27 3.27 4.89 -2.55
N LEU A 28 3.90 4.92 -1.37
CA LEU A 28 4.61 6.11 -0.86
C LEU A 28 5.92 6.39 -1.62
N ILE A 29 6.45 5.40 -2.33
CA ILE A 29 7.66 5.54 -3.15
C ILE A 29 7.24 5.81 -4.60
N GLN A 30 6.34 4.99 -5.12
CA GLN A 30 6.01 4.96 -6.53
C GLN A 30 5.10 6.12 -6.97
N LEU A 31 4.13 6.53 -6.14
CA LEU A 31 3.24 7.64 -6.50
C LEU A 31 3.96 9.00 -6.48
N PRO A 32 4.77 9.36 -5.47
CA PRO A 32 5.57 10.59 -5.53
C PRO A 32 6.56 10.61 -6.69
N ALA A 33 7.21 9.49 -7.00
CA ALA A 33 8.08 9.40 -8.18
C ALA A 33 7.32 9.70 -9.48
N LEU A 34 6.11 9.16 -9.63
CA LEU A 34 5.23 9.48 -10.76
C LEU A 34 4.85 10.96 -10.78
N LEU A 35 4.45 11.56 -9.65
CA LEU A 35 4.06 12.96 -9.59
C LEU A 35 5.22 13.92 -9.92
N ILE A 36 6.45 13.59 -9.52
CA ILE A 36 7.64 14.41 -9.77
C ILE A 36 8.10 14.29 -11.22
N ILE A 37 8.08 13.08 -11.80
CA ILE A 37 8.55 12.82 -13.16
C ILE A 37 7.50 13.22 -14.21
N LEU A 38 6.21 13.16 -13.85
CA LEU A 38 5.06 13.47 -14.70
C LEU A 38 4.14 14.54 -14.09
N PRO A 39 4.65 15.76 -13.82
CA PRO A 39 3.90 16.81 -13.11
C PRO A 39 2.69 17.33 -13.91
N ASP A 40 2.71 17.23 -15.25
CA ASP A 40 1.64 17.73 -16.12
C ASP A 40 0.58 16.67 -16.44
N THR A 41 0.76 15.44 -15.95
CA THR A 41 -0.16 14.33 -16.25
C THR A 41 -1.40 14.39 -15.35
N ALA A 42 -2.54 14.03 -15.92
CA ALA A 42 -3.80 13.93 -15.18
C ALA A 42 -3.65 12.94 -14.02
N LEU A 43 -4.11 13.35 -12.83
CA LEU A 43 -3.92 12.55 -11.62
C LEU A 43 -4.61 11.16 -11.67
N PRO A 44 -5.86 11.02 -12.15
CA PRO A 44 -6.48 9.69 -12.27
C PRO A 44 -5.63 8.72 -13.11
N LEU A 45 -4.97 9.24 -14.15
CA LEU A 45 -4.09 8.49 -15.03
C LEU A 45 -2.81 8.01 -14.31
N LEU A 46 -2.22 8.85 -13.45
CA LEU A 46 -1.09 8.47 -12.59
C LEU A 46 -1.48 7.44 -11.52
N LEU A 47 -2.65 7.63 -10.90
CA LEU A 47 -3.18 6.70 -9.89
C LEU A 47 -3.43 5.32 -10.50
N GLY A 48 -4.12 5.22 -11.63
CA GLY A 48 -4.37 3.94 -12.29
C GLY A 48 -3.08 3.27 -12.81
N THR A 49 -2.13 4.05 -13.32
CA THR A 49 -0.77 3.55 -13.67
C THR A 49 -0.05 2.95 -12.46
N ASN A 50 -0.09 3.65 -11.31
CA ASN A 50 0.48 3.17 -10.06
C ASN A 50 -0.21 1.88 -9.56
N LYS A 51 -1.54 1.81 -9.64
CA LYS A 51 -2.32 0.63 -9.24
C LYS A 51 -2.01 -0.57 -10.13
N LEU A 52 -1.85 -0.38 -11.44
CA LEU A 52 -1.53 -1.48 -12.37
C LEU A 52 -0.10 -2.00 -12.16
N ALA A 53 0.85 -1.12 -11.86
CA ALA A 53 2.19 -1.58 -11.51
C ALA A 53 2.23 -2.28 -10.13
N SER A 54 1.50 -1.76 -9.15
CA SER A 54 1.49 -2.28 -7.77
C SER A 54 0.76 -3.62 -7.64
N ILE A 55 -0.32 -3.85 -8.40
CA ILE A 55 -1.09 -5.10 -8.30
C ILE A 55 -0.22 -6.31 -8.67
N ALA A 56 0.68 -6.16 -9.65
CA ALA A 56 1.52 -7.24 -10.14
C ALA A 56 2.50 -7.75 -9.07
N GLY A 57 3.26 -6.86 -8.42
CA GLY A 57 4.13 -7.24 -7.32
C GLY A 57 3.35 -7.68 -6.07
N THR A 58 2.21 -7.04 -5.79
CA THR A 58 1.35 -7.45 -4.67
C THR A 58 0.80 -8.86 -4.87
N PHE A 59 0.39 -9.22 -6.08
CA PHE A 59 -0.09 -10.57 -6.41
C PHE A 59 0.98 -11.63 -6.15
N VAL A 60 2.22 -11.38 -6.59
CA VAL A 60 3.36 -12.27 -6.30
C VAL A 60 3.60 -12.36 -4.79
N ALA A 61 3.51 -11.25 -4.07
CA ALA A 61 3.64 -11.26 -2.61
C ALA A 61 2.53 -12.10 -1.94
N VAL A 62 1.28 -11.99 -2.40
CA VAL A 62 0.14 -12.79 -1.91
C VAL A 62 0.39 -14.27 -2.11
N ILE A 63 0.81 -14.70 -3.29
CA ILE A 63 1.10 -16.12 -3.56
C ILE A 63 2.16 -16.63 -2.58
N ARG A 64 3.28 -15.91 -2.47
CA ARG A 64 4.42 -16.36 -1.66
C ARG A 64 4.12 -16.39 -0.17
N PHE A 65 3.41 -15.37 0.34
CA PHE A 65 2.97 -15.39 1.73
C PHE A 65 1.91 -16.46 1.99
N SER A 66 0.95 -16.68 1.09
CA SER A 66 -0.09 -17.71 1.27
C SER A 66 0.46 -19.13 1.34
N LEU A 67 1.57 -19.39 0.64
CA LEU A 67 2.24 -20.69 0.67
C LEU A 67 3.06 -20.92 1.96
N GLN A 68 3.48 -19.87 2.67
CA GLN A 68 4.45 -19.98 3.77
C GLN A 68 3.90 -19.53 5.13
N ILE A 69 2.86 -18.69 5.16
CA ILE A 69 2.30 -18.08 6.36
C ILE A 69 0.85 -18.50 6.55
N LYS A 70 0.55 -19.15 7.68
CA LYS A 70 -0.83 -19.50 8.04
C LYS A 70 -1.60 -18.23 8.42
N MET A 71 -2.57 -17.87 7.59
CA MET A 71 -3.48 -16.75 7.80
C MET A 71 -4.85 -17.23 8.28
N ASN A 72 -5.55 -16.39 9.05
CA ASN A 72 -6.92 -16.67 9.42
C ASN A 72 -7.86 -16.26 8.27
N PHE A 73 -8.25 -17.24 7.44
CA PHE A 73 -8.98 -17.00 6.21
C PHE A 73 -10.30 -16.23 6.43
N ALA A 74 -11.05 -16.53 7.49
CA ALA A 74 -12.30 -15.85 7.78
C ALA A 74 -12.10 -14.33 8.00
N ILE A 75 -11.06 -13.96 8.75
CA ILE A 75 -10.73 -12.56 9.04
C ILE A 75 -10.25 -11.86 7.77
N VAL A 76 -9.30 -12.47 7.06
CA VAL A 76 -8.68 -11.87 5.87
C VAL A 76 -9.67 -11.71 4.74
N THR A 77 -10.50 -12.72 4.47
CA THR A 77 -11.50 -12.67 3.41
C THR A 77 -12.57 -11.61 3.68
N MET A 78 -13.02 -11.47 4.94
CA MET A 78 -13.98 -10.41 5.28
C MET A 78 -13.38 -9.01 5.08
N ALA A 79 -12.14 -8.79 5.51
CA ALA A 79 -11.44 -7.53 5.26
C ALA A 79 -11.26 -7.29 3.76
N ALA A 80 -10.90 -8.31 2.99
CA ALA A 80 -10.67 -8.21 1.55
C ALA A 80 -11.95 -7.88 0.77
N ILE A 81 -13.08 -8.50 1.10
CA ILE A 81 -14.38 -8.21 0.47
C ILE A 81 -14.81 -6.78 0.77
N ALA A 82 -14.77 -6.37 2.04
CA ALA A 82 -15.11 -4.99 2.42
C ALA A 82 -14.19 -4.00 1.70
N ALA A 83 -12.89 -4.26 1.70
CA ALA A 83 -11.91 -3.38 1.07
C ALA A 83 -12.09 -3.30 -0.46
N PHE A 84 -12.47 -4.39 -1.12
CA PHE A 84 -12.78 -4.39 -2.54
C PHE A 84 -13.94 -3.44 -2.86
N ILE A 85 -15.08 -3.59 -2.16
CA ILE A 85 -16.28 -2.78 -2.39
C ILE A 85 -15.98 -1.31 -2.15
N PHE A 86 -15.36 -0.98 -1.02
CA PHE A 86 -15.08 0.39 -0.66
C PHE A 86 -13.95 1.01 -1.49
N SER A 87 -12.95 0.24 -1.92
CA SER A 87 -11.93 0.72 -2.85
C SER A 87 -12.52 1.08 -4.21
N PHE A 88 -13.46 0.30 -4.73
CA PHE A 88 -14.16 0.67 -5.96
C PHE A 88 -14.90 2.01 -5.81
N ILE A 89 -15.58 2.23 -4.68
CA ILE A 89 -16.25 3.50 -4.36
C ILE A 89 -15.23 4.65 -4.23
N GLY A 90 -14.10 4.41 -3.56
CA GLY A 90 -13.01 5.37 -3.41
C GLY A 90 -12.43 5.78 -4.77
N ALA A 91 -12.12 4.80 -5.63
CA ALA A 91 -11.59 5.03 -6.97
C ALA A 91 -12.58 5.83 -7.84
N ARG A 92 -13.89 5.53 -7.75
CA ARG A 92 -14.93 6.31 -8.42
C ARG A 92 -14.98 7.76 -7.94
N THR A 93 -14.73 7.99 -6.66
CA THR A 93 -14.75 9.34 -6.06
C THR A 93 -13.64 10.23 -6.62
N VAL A 94 -12.50 9.67 -7.02
CA VAL A 94 -11.38 10.41 -7.64
C VAL A 94 -11.82 11.20 -8.87
N SER A 95 -12.68 10.61 -9.71
CA SER A 95 -13.12 11.25 -10.96
C SER A 95 -14.18 12.34 -10.77
N ILE A 96 -14.77 12.43 -9.58
CA ILE A 96 -15.84 13.42 -9.26
C ILE A 96 -15.22 14.69 -8.64
N ILE A 97 -14.04 14.57 -8.02
CA ILE A 97 -13.38 15.68 -7.34
C ILE A 97 -12.53 16.49 -8.34
N ASN A 98 -12.54 17.81 -8.17
CA ASN A 98 -11.75 18.71 -9.00
C ASN A 98 -10.25 18.36 -8.88
N PRO A 99 -9.55 18.07 -10.01
CA PRO A 99 -8.12 17.73 -10.02
C PRO A 99 -7.22 18.74 -9.29
N ASN A 100 -7.61 20.01 -9.27
CA ASN A 100 -6.87 21.09 -8.62
C ASN A 100 -6.90 20.99 -7.08
N LEU A 101 -7.93 20.34 -6.51
CA LEU A 101 -8.05 20.08 -5.07
C LEU A 101 -7.40 18.75 -4.66
N LEU A 102 -7.29 17.80 -5.58
CA LEU A 102 -6.74 16.48 -5.28
C LEU A 102 -5.23 16.50 -5.01
N ARG A 103 -4.44 17.30 -5.76
CA ARG A 103 -2.98 17.33 -5.58
C ARG A 103 -2.54 17.81 -4.18
N PRO A 104 -3.05 18.94 -3.66
CA PRO A 104 -2.74 19.38 -2.28
C PRO A 104 -3.28 18.39 -1.23
N LEU A 105 -4.45 17.80 -1.47
CA LEU A 105 -5.07 16.83 -0.56
C LEU A 105 -4.26 15.53 -0.47
N ILE A 106 -3.68 15.05 -1.58
CA ILE A 106 -2.74 13.91 -1.57
C ILE A 106 -1.48 14.25 -0.79
N LEU A 107 -0.89 15.43 -1.01
CA LEU A 107 0.28 15.87 -0.23
C LEU A 107 -0.05 15.92 1.27
N LEU A 108 -1.17 16.55 1.63
CA LEU A 108 -1.62 16.63 3.02
C LEU A 108 -1.87 15.25 3.62
N ILE A 109 -2.41 14.31 2.84
CA ILE A 109 -2.65 12.94 3.29
C ILE A 109 -1.36 12.14 3.36
N LEU A 110 -0.43 12.27 2.42
CA LEU A 110 0.91 11.68 2.53
C LEU A 110 1.60 12.15 3.83
N VAL A 111 1.46 13.43 4.16
CA VAL A 111 1.95 14.02 5.41
C VAL A 111 1.16 13.49 6.61
N ALA A 112 -0.18 13.43 6.56
CA ALA A 112 -1.03 12.94 7.64
C ALA A 112 -0.83 11.43 7.90
N VAL A 113 -0.59 10.64 6.85
CA VAL A 113 -0.23 9.22 6.90
C VAL A 113 1.12 9.07 7.56
N ALA A 114 2.11 9.89 7.18
CA ALA A 114 3.38 9.92 7.86
C ALA A 114 3.16 10.23 9.36
N ILE A 115 2.46 11.32 9.69
CA ILE A 115 2.11 11.72 11.07
C ILE A 115 1.35 10.64 11.84
N TYR A 116 0.32 10.02 11.28
CA TYR A 116 -0.47 8.97 11.94
C TYR A 116 0.39 7.72 12.19
N THR A 117 1.20 7.35 11.20
CA THR A 117 2.22 6.31 11.35
C THR A 117 3.20 6.64 12.50
N PHE A 118 3.42 7.93 12.79
CA PHE A 118 4.23 8.43 13.91
C PHE A 118 3.54 8.51 15.27
N ILE A 119 2.21 8.64 15.32
CA ILE A 119 1.47 8.86 16.59
C ILE A 119 1.24 7.54 17.36
N LYS A 120 1.09 6.39 16.69
CA LYS A 120 0.92 5.09 17.37
C LYS A 120 2.27 4.41 17.67
N LYS A 121 2.94 4.88 18.73
CA LYS A 121 4.32 4.49 19.14
C LYS A 121 4.49 3.09 19.73
N ASP A 122 3.45 2.41 20.19
CA ASP A 122 3.58 1.13 20.91
C ASP A 122 2.60 0.05 20.42
N PHE A 123 3.00 -0.78 19.44
CA PHE A 123 2.22 -1.94 19.06
C PHE A 123 3.09 -3.14 18.63
N GLY A 124 2.75 -4.33 19.13
CA GLY A 124 3.22 -5.60 18.58
C GLY A 124 4.28 -6.38 19.37
N SER A 125 4.50 -6.10 20.66
CA SER A 125 5.37 -6.93 21.53
C SER A 125 4.67 -8.15 22.12
N GLN A 126 3.33 -8.20 22.10
CA GLN A 126 2.56 -9.33 22.64
C GLN A 126 1.77 -10.02 21.53
N TYR A 127 2.18 -11.24 21.23
CA TYR A 127 1.45 -12.16 20.37
C TYR A 127 0.28 -12.78 21.15
N LYS A 128 -0.95 -12.55 20.69
CA LYS A 128 -2.10 -13.39 21.04
C LYS A 128 -2.65 -13.95 19.75
N PHE A 129 -2.72 -15.28 19.61
CA PHE A 129 -3.29 -15.90 18.42
C PHE A 129 -4.75 -15.41 18.27
N ALA A 130 -5.01 -14.55 17.28
CA ALA A 130 -6.32 -13.98 17.08
C ALA A 130 -7.28 -15.07 16.57
N GLN A 131 -8.15 -15.52 17.47
CA GLN A 131 -9.21 -16.47 17.13
C GLN A 131 -10.29 -15.74 16.32
N ALA A 132 -10.83 -16.39 15.28
CA ALA A 132 -11.95 -15.87 14.51
C ALA A 132 -13.21 -15.86 15.39
N LYS A 133 -13.43 -14.75 16.09
CA LYS A 133 -14.66 -14.46 16.84
C LYS A 133 -15.46 -13.42 16.08
N THR A 134 -16.77 -13.37 16.30
CA THR A 134 -17.68 -12.42 15.63
C THR A 134 -17.18 -10.97 15.73
N LYS A 135 -16.67 -10.55 16.90
CA LYS A 135 -16.09 -9.22 17.09
C LYS A 135 -14.88 -8.97 16.16
N THR A 136 -14.00 -9.95 16.01
CA THR A 136 -12.80 -9.84 15.16
C THR A 136 -13.15 -9.74 13.68
N ILE A 137 -14.19 -10.44 13.23
CA ILE A 137 -14.70 -10.39 11.84
C ILE A 137 -15.31 -9.01 11.55
N ILE A 138 -16.07 -8.45 12.48
CA ILE A 138 -16.63 -7.09 12.35
C ILE A 138 -15.50 -6.06 12.27
N TYR A 139 -14.50 -6.15 13.15
CA TYR A 139 -13.33 -5.26 13.06
C TYR A 139 -12.60 -5.41 11.72
N ALA A 140 -12.43 -6.64 11.22
CA ALA A 140 -11.82 -6.88 9.92
C ALA A 140 -12.61 -6.21 8.78
N ALA A 141 -13.94 -6.27 8.82
CA ALA A 141 -14.80 -5.60 7.85
C ALA A 141 -14.67 -4.07 7.91
N ILE A 142 -14.67 -3.47 9.11
CA ILE A 142 -14.54 -2.02 9.30
C ILE A 142 -13.15 -1.55 8.84
N ILE A 143 -12.09 -2.27 9.22
CA ILE A 143 -10.71 -1.98 8.81
C ILE A 143 -10.59 -2.09 7.29
N GLY A 144 -11.07 -3.19 6.71
CA GLY A 144 -11.08 -3.40 5.28
C GLY A 144 -11.83 -2.30 4.53
N GLY A 145 -13.06 -1.99 4.95
CA GLY A 145 -13.88 -0.96 4.29
C GLY A 145 -13.26 0.43 4.37
N SER A 146 -12.86 0.88 5.55
CA SER A 146 -12.27 2.21 5.76
C SER A 146 -10.95 2.39 5.02
N ILE A 147 -10.02 1.44 5.17
CA ILE A 147 -8.72 1.49 4.52
C ILE A 147 -8.84 1.20 3.01
N GLY A 148 -9.81 0.37 2.61
CA GLY A 148 -10.10 0.10 1.20
C GLY A 148 -10.60 1.34 0.48
N PHE A 149 -11.53 2.10 1.07
CA PHE A 149 -11.96 3.39 0.52
C PHE A 149 -10.78 4.34 0.33
N TYR A 150 -9.96 4.49 1.37
CA TYR A 150 -8.73 5.28 1.33
C TYR A 150 -7.78 4.82 0.22
N ASP A 151 -7.59 3.50 0.07
CA ASP A 151 -6.68 2.93 -0.92
C ASP A 151 -7.15 3.19 -2.34
N GLY A 152 -8.44 3.00 -2.61
CA GLY A 152 -9.04 3.26 -3.91
C GLY A 152 -9.03 4.74 -4.27
N PHE A 153 -9.25 5.61 -3.28
CA PHE A 153 -9.25 7.05 -3.46
C PHE A 153 -7.85 7.61 -3.71
N LEU A 154 -6.84 7.18 -2.94
CA LEU A 154 -5.49 7.74 -3.01
C LEU A 154 -4.44 6.65 -3.15
N GLY A 155 -4.34 5.73 -2.18
CA GLY A 155 -3.49 4.55 -2.28
C GLY A 155 -2.13 4.53 -1.55
N PRO A 156 -1.44 5.64 -1.26
CA PRO A 156 -0.16 5.56 -0.56
C PRO A 156 -0.28 5.15 0.91
N GLY A 157 0.61 4.28 1.39
CA GLY A 157 0.69 3.93 2.81
C GLY A 157 -0.36 2.91 3.30
N THR A 158 -1.29 2.51 2.45
CA THR A 158 -2.36 1.54 2.76
C THR A 158 -1.84 0.25 3.39
N GLY A 159 -0.78 -0.33 2.83
CA GLY A 159 -0.21 -1.58 3.34
C GLY A 159 0.26 -1.45 4.80
N SER A 160 0.88 -0.32 5.16
CA SER A 160 1.33 -0.05 6.52
C SER A 160 0.14 0.14 7.45
N PHE A 161 -0.91 0.87 7.02
CA PHE A 161 -2.14 1.04 7.80
C PHE A 161 -2.86 -0.27 8.07
N LEU A 162 -2.95 -1.14 7.08
CA LEU A 162 -3.52 -2.48 7.26
C LEU A 162 -2.71 -3.29 8.28
N ILE A 163 -1.38 -3.21 8.21
CA ILE A 163 -0.51 -3.85 9.20
C ILE A 163 -0.80 -3.32 10.61
N PHE A 164 -0.91 -1.99 10.81
CA PHE A 164 -1.25 -1.42 12.12
C PHE A 164 -2.63 -1.83 12.61
N ALA A 165 -3.60 -1.81 11.71
CA ALA A 165 -4.96 -2.15 12.07
C ALA A 165 -5.07 -3.63 12.47
N PHE A 166 -4.40 -4.52 11.74
CA PHE A 166 -4.35 -5.94 12.07
C PHE A 166 -3.55 -6.24 13.35
N ILE A 167 -2.44 -5.55 13.61
CA ILE A 167 -1.72 -5.72 14.87
C ILE A 167 -2.55 -5.17 16.04
N GLY A 168 -3.10 -3.96 15.89
CA GLY A 168 -3.71 -3.23 16.99
C GLY A 168 -5.13 -3.69 17.36
N PHE A 169 -5.97 -4.02 16.38
CA PHE A 169 -7.38 -4.37 16.61
C PHE A 169 -7.64 -5.87 16.52
N ILE A 170 -6.82 -6.60 15.76
CA ILE A 170 -6.98 -8.05 15.59
C ILE A 170 -5.98 -8.83 16.46
N GLY A 171 -4.78 -8.30 16.66
CA GLY A 171 -3.72 -8.95 17.46
C GLY A 171 -2.78 -9.83 16.64
N PHE A 172 -2.65 -9.59 15.33
CA PHE A 172 -1.66 -10.29 14.52
C PHE A 172 -0.23 -9.88 14.90
N ASP A 173 0.74 -10.78 14.67
CA ASP A 173 2.15 -10.42 14.61
C ASP A 173 2.49 -9.70 13.29
N PHE A 174 3.66 -9.06 13.21
CA PHE A 174 4.08 -8.29 12.04
C PHE A 174 4.08 -9.09 10.73
N LEU A 175 4.52 -10.35 10.76
CA LEU A 175 4.61 -11.20 9.58
C LEU A 175 3.21 -11.59 9.07
N ARG A 176 2.30 -12.00 9.97
CA ARG A 176 0.90 -12.31 9.62
C ARG A 176 0.11 -11.07 9.22
N ALA A 177 0.35 -9.94 9.87
CA ALA A 177 -0.24 -8.67 9.51
C ALA A 177 0.22 -8.24 8.11
N SER A 178 1.51 -8.37 7.80
CA SER A 178 2.05 -8.09 6.48
C SER A 178 1.45 -9.01 5.41
N ALA A 179 1.43 -10.32 5.65
CA ALA A 179 0.81 -11.30 4.76
C ALA A 179 -0.68 -11.00 4.50
N SER A 180 -1.45 -10.75 5.55
CA SER A 180 -2.88 -10.43 5.45
C SER A 180 -3.12 -9.10 4.75
N ALA A 181 -2.29 -8.10 5.01
CA ALA A 181 -2.35 -6.80 4.33
C ALA A 181 -2.09 -6.94 2.83
N LYS A 182 -1.24 -7.87 2.37
CA LYS A 182 -1.05 -8.10 0.92
C LYS A 182 -2.30 -8.62 0.24
N VAL A 183 -3.05 -9.51 0.88
CA VAL A 183 -4.31 -10.02 0.32
C VAL A 183 -5.31 -8.88 0.16
N VAL A 184 -5.45 -8.04 1.18
CA VAL A 184 -6.35 -6.87 1.13
C VAL A 184 -5.86 -5.83 0.11
N ASN A 185 -4.55 -5.56 0.03
CA ASN A 185 -3.96 -4.68 -0.98
C ASN A 185 -4.20 -5.19 -2.40
N PHE A 186 -4.13 -6.51 -2.62
CA PHE A 186 -4.43 -7.07 -3.93
C PHE A 186 -5.88 -6.81 -4.32
N CYS A 187 -6.84 -7.06 -3.41
CA CYS A 187 -8.25 -6.81 -3.65
C CYS A 187 -8.57 -5.32 -3.87
N THR A 188 -7.97 -4.43 -3.11
CA THR A 188 -8.17 -2.97 -3.27
C THR A 188 -7.56 -2.44 -4.57
N ASN A 189 -6.36 -2.89 -4.94
CA ASN A 189 -5.77 -2.57 -6.24
C ASN A 189 -6.62 -3.12 -7.40
N LEU A 190 -7.13 -4.34 -7.27
CA LEU A 190 -8.01 -4.95 -8.28
C LEU A 190 -9.29 -4.14 -8.44
N ALA A 191 -9.95 -3.78 -7.34
CA ALA A 191 -11.15 -2.95 -7.35
C ALA A 191 -10.90 -1.58 -7.99
N ALA A 192 -9.79 -0.92 -7.66
CA ALA A 192 -9.41 0.35 -8.26
C ALA A 192 -9.15 0.20 -9.77
N LEU A 193 -8.52 -0.89 -10.22
CA LEU A 193 -8.29 -1.15 -11.64
C LEU A 193 -9.56 -1.47 -12.43
N VAL A 194 -10.51 -2.17 -11.82
CA VAL A 194 -11.85 -2.38 -12.41
C VAL A 194 -12.51 -1.04 -12.71
N TYR A 195 -12.20 0.01 -11.95
CA TYR A 195 -12.64 1.37 -12.26
C TYR A 195 -11.71 2.10 -13.26
N PHE A 196 -10.39 2.14 -13.02
CA PHE A 196 -9.48 2.97 -13.83
C PHE A 196 -9.27 2.45 -15.27
N ILE A 197 -9.28 1.14 -15.50
CA ILE A 197 -9.05 0.56 -16.84
C ILE A 197 -10.16 0.98 -17.83
N PRO A 198 -11.46 0.75 -17.55
CA PRO A 198 -12.53 1.16 -18.47
C PRO A 198 -12.61 2.67 -18.69
N ASN A 199 -12.14 3.47 -17.72
CA ASN A 199 -12.12 4.93 -17.82
C ASN A 199 -10.86 5.46 -18.55
N GLY A 200 -10.01 4.58 -19.11
CA GLY A 200 -8.80 4.99 -19.83
C GLY A 200 -7.70 5.60 -18.95
N ASN A 201 -7.79 5.40 -17.62
CA ASN A 201 -6.91 6.02 -16.64
C ASN A 201 -5.66 5.16 -16.34
N VAL A 202 -5.06 4.55 -17.37
CA VAL A 202 -3.82 3.77 -17.24
C VAL A 202 -2.86 4.06 -18.42
N ILE A 203 -1.61 4.39 -18.11
CA ILE A 203 -0.54 4.51 -19.11
C ILE A 203 0.18 3.16 -19.20
N TYR A 204 -0.28 2.28 -20.09
CA TYR A 204 0.26 0.92 -20.22
C TYR A 204 1.76 0.89 -20.52
N ASN A 205 2.25 1.82 -21.34
CA ASN A 205 3.66 1.94 -21.72
C ASN A 205 4.58 2.18 -20.51
N LEU A 206 4.07 2.75 -19.42
CA LEU A 206 4.81 2.92 -18.17
C LEU A 206 4.46 1.83 -17.16
N ALA A 207 3.18 1.51 -17.05
CA ALA A 207 2.66 0.59 -16.05
C ALA A 207 3.22 -0.83 -16.21
N ILE A 208 3.40 -1.33 -17.45
CA ILE A 208 3.91 -2.68 -17.73
C ILE A 208 5.40 -2.82 -17.33
N PRO A 209 6.33 -1.96 -17.80
CA PRO A 209 7.71 -2.00 -17.33
C PRO A 209 7.83 -1.85 -15.81
N MET A 210 7.07 -0.91 -15.22
CA MET A 210 7.03 -0.72 -13.78
C MET A 210 6.51 -1.96 -13.05
N ALA A 211 5.49 -2.65 -13.58
CA ALA A 211 4.96 -3.89 -13.02
C ALA A 211 6.02 -5.00 -12.98
N ILE A 212 6.81 -5.17 -14.05
CA ILE A 212 7.89 -6.18 -14.12
C ILE A 212 8.95 -5.89 -13.05
N CYS A 213 9.38 -4.63 -12.92
CA CYS A 213 10.33 -4.24 -11.89
C CYS A 213 9.75 -4.39 -10.48
N ASN A 214 8.48 -4.03 -10.28
CA ASN A 214 7.77 -4.18 -9.02
C ASN A 214 7.65 -5.66 -8.60
N ILE A 215 7.41 -6.57 -9.55
CA ILE A 215 7.47 -8.04 -9.33
C ILE A 215 8.86 -8.44 -8.80
N GLY A 216 9.94 -8.00 -9.45
CA GLY A 216 11.30 -8.31 -9.01
C GLY A 216 11.56 -7.86 -7.57
N GLY A 217 11.14 -6.63 -7.25
CA GLY A 217 11.20 -6.08 -5.90
C GLY A 217 10.39 -6.92 -4.90
N ALA A 218 9.15 -7.27 -5.25
CA ALA A 218 8.25 -8.03 -4.40
C ALA A 218 8.75 -9.45 -4.12
N ILE A 219 9.40 -10.11 -5.08
CA ILE A 219 10.05 -11.41 -4.87
C ILE A 219 11.18 -11.27 -3.85
N ILE A 220 12.03 -10.25 -3.97
CA ILE A 220 13.13 -10.09 -3.02
C ILE A 220 12.58 -9.72 -1.63
N GLY A 221 11.67 -8.76 -1.57
CA GLY A 221 11.13 -8.28 -0.30
C GLY A 221 10.32 -9.35 0.46
N THR A 222 9.43 -10.11 -0.20
CA THR A 222 8.74 -11.23 0.47
C THR A 222 9.71 -12.31 0.94
N LYS A 223 10.78 -12.61 0.17
CA LYS A 223 11.80 -13.58 0.60
C LYS A 223 12.49 -13.09 1.88
N LEU A 224 12.86 -11.82 1.93
CA LEU A 224 13.49 -11.21 3.11
C LEU A 224 12.56 -11.18 4.32
N ALA A 225 11.29 -10.80 4.13
CA ALA A 225 10.29 -10.76 5.18
C ALA A 225 10.10 -12.12 5.86
N ILE A 226 10.04 -13.19 5.07
CA ILE A 226 9.85 -14.54 5.59
C ILE A 226 11.13 -15.09 6.23
N LEU A 227 12.30 -14.88 5.61
CA LEU A 227 13.58 -15.37 6.14
C LEU A 227 14.01 -14.66 7.43
N LYS A 228 13.76 -13.36 7.55
CA LYS A 228 14.21 -12.55 8.69
C LYS A 228 13.12 -12.34 9.74
N GLY A 229 11.86 -12.64 9.40
CA GLY A 229 10.73 -12.69 10.32
C GLY A 229 10.35 -11.35 10.97
N ASN A 230 9.60 -11.44 12.08
CA ASN A 230 8.95 -10.32 12.75
C ASN A 230 9.90 -9.17 13.14
N LYS A 231 11.08 -9.50 13.69
CA LYS A 231 12.05 -8.49 14.16
C LYS A 231 12.51 -7.60 13.00
N PHE A 232 12.78 -8.20 11.84
CA PHE A 232 13.23 -7.45 10.67
C PHE A 232 12.13 -6.56 10.08
N ILE A 233 10.91 -7.08 9.93
CA ILE A 233 9.76 -6.29 9.45
C ILE A 233 9.55 -5.09 10.37
N ARG A 234 9.58 -5.31 11.69
CA ARG A 234 9.47 -4.25 12.69
C ARG A 234 10.61 -3.23 12.57
N THR A 235 11.87 -3.67 12.51
CA THR A 235 13.02 -2.75 12.41
C THR A 235 12.97 -1.94 11.12
N LEU A 236 12.73 -2.58 9.97
CA LEU A 236 12.68 -1.88 8.69
C LEU A 236 11.56 -0.84 8.67
N PHE A 237 10.40 -1.20 9.22
CA PHE A 237 9.29 -0.29 9.38
C PHE A 237 9.72 0.94 10.21
N LEU A 238 10.35 0.72 11.39
CA LEU A 238 10.82 1.80 12.26
C LEU A 238 11.86 2.70 11.58
N ILE A 239 12.73 2.15 10.72
CA ILE A 239 13.72 2.93 9.96
C ILE A 239 13.02 3.86 8.96
N ILE A 240 12.11 3.33 8.13
CA ILE A 240 11.43 4.12 7.09
C ILE A 240 10.64 5.27 7.72
N VAL A 241 9.96 4.95 8.82
CA VAL A 241 9.28 5.89 9.68
C VAL A 241 10.27 6.96 10.19
N SER A 242 11.35 6.56 10.84
CA SER A 242 12.34 7.53 11.37
C SER A 242 12.91 8.46 10.31
N THR A 243 13.26 7.93 9.12
CA THR A 243 13.76 8.74 7.99
C THR A 243 12.71 9.73 7.49
N LEU A 244 11.44 9.32 7.43
CA LEU A 244 10.33 10.20 7.05
C LEU A 244 10.10 11.32 8.08
N ILE A 245 10.27 11.07 9.40
CA ILE A 245 10.24 12.15 10.42
C ILE A 245 11.31 13.17 10.13
N ILE A 246 12.56 12.71 9.95
CA ILE A 246 13.71 13.60 9.79
C ILE A 246 13.53 14.46 8.53
N LYS A 247 13.10 13.85 7.43
CA LYS A 247 12.82 14.58 6.19
C LYS A 247 11.71 15.62 6.38
N LEU A 248 10.60 15.25 7.02
CA LEU A 248 9.48 16.16 7.22
C LEU A 248 9.84 17.33 8.15
N ALA A 249 10.60 17.06 9.21
CA ALA A 249 11.13 18.09 10.10
C ALA A 249 12.04 19.06 9.33
N TYR A 250 12.89 18.54 8.44
CA TYR A 250 13.74 19.36 7.60
C TYR A 250 12.92 20.23 6.63
N ASP A 251 11.93 19.65 5.94
CA ASP A 251 11.07 20.35 4.98
C ASP A 251 10.25 21.45 5.68
N ILE A 252 9.71 21.21 6.88
CA ILE A 252 8.94 22.21 7.66
C ILE A 252 9.84 23.35 8.17
N ILE A 253 11.11 23.07 8.50
CA ILE A 253 12.05 24.09 9.00
C ILE A 253 12.62 24.95 7.85
N HIS A 254 12.66 24.42 6.62
CA HIS A 254 13.22 25.10 5.44
C HIS A 254 12.17 25.59 4.43
N THR A 255 10.89 25.60 4.80
CA THR A 255 9.79 26.26 4.07
C THR A 255 9.33 27.48 4.84
#